data_AF-A0A952LSL3-F1
#
_entry.id   AF-A0A952LSL3-F1
#
_cell.length_a   1.000
_cell.length_b   1.000
_cell.length_c   1.000
_cell.angle_alpha   90.00
_cell.angle_beta   90.00
_cell.angle_gamma   90.00
#
_symmetry.space_group_name_H-M   'P 1'
#
loop_
_entity.id
_entity.type
_entity.pdbx_description
1 polymer ?
#
loop_
_entity_poly.entity_id
_entity_poly.type
_entity_poly.pdbx_seq_one_letter_code
_entity_poly.pdbx_strand_id
1 'polypeptide(L)' 'MTGEIYDLTAIVTETTATSGVEQGDLLCRFVDIALLGNAAELAEIRQELRSTLGDAAFVDTCATLASFNSVVKIAD' A
#
# COMPACT_ATOMS: atom_id res chain seq x y z
N MET A 1 -26.14 -11.86 22.55
CA MET A 1 -24.79 -11.26 22.61
C MET A 1 -23.92 -12.09 21.68
N THR A 2 -23.79 -11.68 20.42
CA THR A 2 -22.95 -12.37 19.43
C THR A 2 -21.51 -11.93 19.67
N GLY A 3 -20.73 -12.78 20.33
CA GLY A 3 -19.30 -12.57 20.54
C GLY A 3 -18.57 -12.92 19.26
N GLU A 4 -18.25 -11.92 18.46
CA GLU A 4 -17.37 -12.11 17.31
C GLU A 4 -15.95 -12.37 17.83
N ILE A 5 -15.41 -13.56 17.51
CA ILE A 5 -14.06 -13.94 17.87
C ILE A 5 -13.15 -13.31 16.82
N TYR A 6 -12.47 -12.23 17.19
CA TYR A 6 -11.46 -11.60 16.35
C TYR A 6 -10.13 -12.31 16.55
N ASP A 7 -9.62 -12.91 15.49
CA ASP A 7 -8.29 -13.51 15.48
C ASP A 7 -7.23 -12.41 15.31
N LEU A 8 -6.54 -12.10 16.40
CA LEU A 8 -5.49 -11.08 16.46
C LEU A 8 -4.10 -11.64 16.11
N THR A 9 -3.98 -12.93 15.77
CA THR A 9 -2.67 -13.53 15.44
C THR A 9 -2.06 -12.98 14.15
N ALA A 10 -2.87 -12.41 13.27
CA ALA A 10 -2.41 -11.68 12.07
C ALA A 10 -1.64 -10.39 12.40
N ILE A 11 -1.82 -9.82 13.60
CA ILE A 11 -1.09 -8.61 14.05
C ILE A 11 0.23 -9.00 14.73
N VAL A 12 0.27 -10.16 15.39
CA VAL A 12 1.38 -10.58 16.26
C VAL A 12 2.47 -11.35 15.51
N THR A 13 2.12 -11.98 14.38
CA THR A 13 3.11 -12.72 13.60
C THR A 13 3.71 -11.84 12.52
N GLU A 14 5.04 -11.77 12.43
CA GLU A 14 5.82 -11.21 11.29
C GLU A 14 5.61 -12.00 9.99
N THR A 15 4.56 -12.81 9.91
CA THR A 15 4.04 -13.23 8.62
C THR A 15 3.37 -12.00 8.09
N THR A 16 3.93 -11.38 7.04
CA THR A 16 3.15 -10.62 6.07
C THR A 16 2.13 -11.60 5.48
N ALA A 17 1.11 -11.94 6.27
CA ALA A 17 -0.12 -12.46 5.76
C ALA A 17 -0.54 -11.39 4.78
N THR A 18 -0.59 -11.76 3.49
CA THR A 18 -1.36 -11.04 2.46
C THR A 18 -2.54 -10.43 3.19
N SER A 19 -2.58 -9.10 3.33
CA SER A 19 -3.13 -8.36 4.49
C SER A 19 -4.64 -8.48 4.73
N GLY A 20 -5.28 -9.52 4.23
CA GLY A 20 -6.71 -9.62 3.95
C GLY A 20 -7.13 -8.69 2.80
N VAL A 21 -6.25 -7.77 2.38
CA VAL A 21 -6.50 -6.77 1.35
C VAL A 21 -5.98 -7.29 0.02
N GLU A 22 -6.88 -7.35 -0.96
CA GLU A 22 -6.54 -7.66 -2.34
C GLU A 22 -5.45 -6.72 -2.83
N GLN A 23 -4.38 -7.26 -3.41
CA GLN A 23 -3.20 -6.51 -3.88
C GLN A 23 -2.44 -5.71 -2.80
N GLY A 24 -2.60 -6.03 -1.51
CA GLY A 24 -1.93 -5.32 -0.41
C GLY A 24 -0.40 -5.27 -0.54
N ASP A 25 0.22 -6.40 -0.93
CA ASP A 25 1.67 -6.45 -1.12
C ASP A 25 2.15 -5.57 -2.28
N LEU A 26 1.36 -5.48 -3.35
CA LEU A 26 1.65 -4.61 -4.50
C LEU A 26 1.60 -3.13 -4.10
N LEU A 27 0.61 -2.76 -3.29
CA LEU A 27 0.47 -1.40 -2.76
C LEU A 27 1.64 -1.05 -1.84
N CYS A 28 2.02 -1.93 -0.90
CA CYS A 28 3.18 -1.71 -0.03
C CYS A 28 4.47 -1.57 -0.83
N ARG A 29 4.71 -2.46 -1.80
CA ARG A 29 5.89 -2.40 -2.67
C ARG A 29 5.95 -1.09 -3.47
N PHE A 30 4.79 -0.59 -3.91
CA PHE A 30 4.72 0.72 -4.56
C PHE A 30 5.13 1.85 -3.63
N VAL A 31 4.67 1.83 -2.37
CA VAL A 31 5.07 2.84 -1.36
C VAL A 31 6.58 2.82 -1.15
N ASP A 32 7.18 1.64 -0.98
CA ASP A 32 8.62 1.50 -0.77
C ASP A 32 9.42 2.07 -1.94
N ILE A 33 9.05 1.69 -3.18
CA ILE A 33 9.71 2.18 -4.40
C ILE A 33 9.47 3.68 -4.60
N ALA A 34 8.28 4.20 -4.29
CA ALA A 34 7.98 5.62 -4.44
C ALA A 34 8.75 6.51 -3.46
N LEU A 35 9.12 5.99 -2.29
CA LEU A 35 9.86 6.73 -1.27
C LEU A 35 11.39 6.55 -1.37
N LEU A 36 11.84 5.34 -1.71
CA LEU A 36 13.26 4.95 -1.61
C LEU A 36 13.85 4.45 -2.94
N GLY A 37 13.01 4.12 -3.93
CA GLY A 37 13.42 3.54 -5.20
C GLY A 37 13.96 4.56 -6.20
N ASN A 38 14.40 4.05 -7.35
CA ASN A 38 14.88 4.87 -8.47
C ASN A 38 13.81 5.09 -9.55
N ALA A 39 14.10 5.96 -10.53
CA ALA A 39 13.14 6.33 -11.57
C ALA A 39 12.70 5.17 -12.47
N ALA A 40 13.55 4.16 -12.69
CA ALA A 40 13.22 2.99 -13.51
C ALA A 40 12.27 2.06 -12.74
N GLU A 41 12.60 1.73 -11.50
CA GLU A 41 11.74 0.94 -10.60
C GLU A 41 10.38 1.59 -10.43
N LEU A 42 10.36 2.92 -10.30
CA LEU A 42 9.11 3.69 -10.17
C LEU A 42 8.26 3.65 -11.44
N ALA A 43 8.88 3.63 -12.63
CA ALA A 43 8.14 3.50 -13.89
C ALA A 43 7.52 2.11 -14.02
N GLU A 44 8.28 1.07 -13.69
CA GLU A 44 7.85 -0.33 -13.76
C GLU A 44 6.67 -0.60 -12.82
N ILE A 45 6.79 -0.22 -11.54
CA ILE A 45 5.74 -0.48 -10.56
C ILE A 45 4.46 0.31 -10.86
N ARG A 46 4.56 1.52 -11.44
CA ARG A 46 3.39 2.30 -11.87
C ARG A 46 2.64 1.63 -13.02
N GLN A 47 3.37 1.03 -13.96
CA GLN A 47 2.76 0.30 -15.07
C GLN A 47 2.04 -0.96 -14.56
N GLU A 48 2.66 -1.68 -13.64
CA GLU A 48 2.07 -2.85 -12.99
C GLU A 48 0.81 -2.47 -12.20
N LEU A 49 0.85 -1.40 -11.40
CA LEU A 49 -0.31 -0.93 -10.64
C LEU A 49 -1.47 -0.52 -11.54
N ARG A 50 -1.21 0.20 -12.63
CA ARG A 50 -2.24 0.60 -13.59
C ARG A 50 -2.87 -0.60 -14.28
N SER A 51 -2.07 -1.60 -14.63
CA SER A 51 -2.56 -2.84 -15.23
C SER A 51 -3.44 -3.65 -14.28
N THR A 52 -3.13 -3.63 -12.99
CA THR A 52 -3.83 -4.44 -11.98
C THR A 52 -5.08 -3.74 -11.43
N LEU A 53 -5.00 -2.45 -11.13
CA LEU A 53 -6.09 -1.69 -10.48
C LEU A 53 -6.94 -0.87 -11.46
N GLY A 54 -6.40 -0.56 -12.63
CA GLY A 54 -6.97 0.40 -13.57
C GLY A 54 -6.59 1.85 -13.26
N ASP A 55 -6.76 2.73 -14.25
CA ASP A 55 -6.27 4.11 -14.18
C ASP A 55 -6.91 4.93 -13.06
N ALA A 56 -8.22 4.75 -12.81
CA ALA A 56 -8.93 5.50 -11.77
C ALA A 56 -8.40 5.17 -10.36
N ALA A 57 -8.28 3.87 -10.04
CA ALA A 57 -7.76 3.42 -8.75
C ALA A 57 -6.26 3.73 -8.59
N PHE A 58 -5.48 3.71 -9.68
CA PHE A 58 -4.09 4.15 -9.66
C PHE A 58 -3.94 5.63 -9.24
N VAL A 59 -4.78 6.52 -9.79
CA VAL A 59 -4.75 7.94 -9.44
C VAL A 59 -5.08 8.14 -7.96
N ASP A 60 -6.10 7.45 -7.45
CA ASP A 60 -6.51 7.52 -6.04
C ASP A 60 -5.42 6.99 -5.09
N THR A 61 -4.75 5.91 -5.48
CA THR A 61 -3.61 5.35 -4.74
C THR A 61 -2.47 6.37 -4.66
N CYS A 62 -2.14 7.05 -5.76
CA CYS A 62 -1.12 8.09 -5.78
C CYS A 62 -1.50 9.30 -4.90
N ALA A 63 -2.76 9.72 -4.94
CA ALA A 63 -3.27 10.82 -4.14
C ALA A 63 -3.21 10.49 -2.64
N THR A 64 -3.56 9.26 -2.27
CA THR A 64 -3.46 8.75 -0.90
C THR A 64 -2.02 8.76 -0.40
N LEU A 65 -1.09 8.20 -1.18
CA LEU A 65 0.34 8.20 -0.86
C LEU A 65 0.88 9.62 -0.69
N ALA A 66 0.55 10.54 -1.60
CA ALA A 66 0.98 11.93 -1.54
C ALA A 66 0.45 12.64 -0.29
N SER A 67 -0.80 12.37 0.09
CA SER A 67 -1.43 12.95 1.29
C SER A 67 -0.68 12.53 2.56
N PHE A 68 -0.37 11.24 2.71
CA PHE A 68 0.41 10.75 3.85
C PHE A 68 1.85 11.27 3.86
N ASN A 69 2.52 11.33 2.71
CA ASN A 69 3.87 11.89 2.63
C ASN A 69 3.90 13.38 2.99
N SER A 70 2.87 14.14 2.63
CA SER A 70 2.77 15.56 2.99
C SER A 70 2.54 15.78 4.48
N VAL A 71 1.75 14.92 5.13
CA VAL A 71 1.45 15.04 6.57
C VAL A 71 2.68 14.71 7.43
N VAL A 72 3.52 13.76 7.01
CA VAL A 72 4.79 13.47 7.69
C VAL A 72 5.69 14.70 7.79
N LYS A 73 5.64 15.63 6.83
CA LYS A 73 6.43 16.88 6.84
C LYS A 73 5.88 17.99 7.75
N ILE A 74 4.64 17.85 8.25
CA ILE A 74 3.99 18.85 9.13
C ILE A 74 4.10 18.42 10.61
N ALA A 75 4.28 17.13 10.86
CA ALA A 75 4.32 16.55 12.20
C ALA A 75 5.74 16.43 12.79
N ASP A 76 6.79 16.67 11.99
CA ASP A 76 8.19 16.81 12.41
C ASP A 76 8.50 18.32 12.62
#